data_AF-A0AA41L4R7-F1
#
_entry.id   AF-A0AA41L4R7-F1
#
_cell.length_a   1.000
_cell.length_b   1.000
_cell.length_c   1.000
_cell.angle_alpha   90.00
_cell.angle_beta   90.00
_cell.angle_gamma   90.00
#
_symmetry.space_group_name_H-M   'P 1'
#
loop_
_entity.id
_entity.type
_entity.pdbx_description
1 polymer ?
#
loop_
_entity_poly.entity_id
_entity_poly.type
_entity_poly.pdbx_seq_one_letter_code
_entity_poly.pdbx_strand_id
1 'polypeptide(L)'
;MAESTHTGIDKEAIRAAARNLRDGPVTAGYQGDRAAVIKMLNDALATELVCILRYKRHYYTVSGRDNGSVKAEFLQHAMEEQEHADWLAERIIQLNGQPDFNPATLLARSHAEYDASDDVQSMIKANLIAERVAIESYRQMIEQIGATDPTTRHLLIKIMAVEEEHADDMRDLLG
;
A
#
# COMPACT_ATOMS: atom_id res chain seq x y z
N MET A 1 7.12 -45.84 -5.58
CA MET A 1 6.23 -45.05 -6.44
C MET A 1 7.01 -43.84 -6.89
N ALA A 2 7.32 -43.73 -8.19
CA ALA A 2 8.17 -42.65 -8.69
C ALA A 2 7.40 -41.33 -8.61
N GLU A 3 7.89 -40.41 -7.79
CA GLU A 3 7.54 -39.00 -7.83
C GLU A 3 7.91 -38.48 -9.23
N SER A 4 6.90 -38.18 -10.03
CA SER A 4 7.09 -37.51 -11.31
C SER A 4 7.50 -36.08 -11.02
N THR A 5 8.81 -35.85 -10.89
CA THR A 5 9.39 -34.51 -10.97
C THR A 5 9.07 -33.97 -12.35
N HIS A 6 8.05 -33.13 -12.46
CA HIS A 6 7.71 -32.42 -13.69
C HIS A 6 8.85 -31.44 -14.01
N THR A 7 9.88 -31.92 -14.69
CA THR A 7 10.97 -31.11 -15.22
C THR A 7 10.48 -30.47 -16.52
N GLY A 8 9.75 -29.36 -16.39
CA GLY A 8 9.25 -28.60 -17.53
C GLY A 8 8.05 -27.73 -17.17
N ILE A 9 7.82 -26.69 -17.97
CA ILE A 9 6.63 -25.84 -17.84
C ILE A 9 5.40 -26.66 -18.25
N ASP A 10 4.33 -26.62 -17.45
CA ASP A 10 3.05 -27.26 -17.75
C ASP A 10 2.35 -26.58 -18.93
N LYS A 11 2.52 -27.18 -20.12
CA LYS A 11 1.93 -26.68 -21.38
C LYS A 11 0.42 -26.82 -21.42
N GLU A 12 -0.16 -27.78 -20.68
CA GLU A 12 -1.61 -27.98 -20.66
C GLU A 12 -2.28 -26.89 -19.82
N ALA A 13 -1.72 -26.57 -18.64
CA ALA A 13 -2.15 -25.44 -17.83
C ALA A 13 -2.09 -24.12 -18.60
N ILE A 14 -1.02 -23.88 -19.37
CA ILE A 14 -0.90 -22.69 -20.24
C ILE A 14 -2.05 -22.63 -21.25
N ARG A 15 -2.34 -23.73 -21.94
CA ARG A 15 -3.45 -23.78 -22.91
C ARG A 15 -4.81 -23.66 -22.22
N ALA A 16 -4.92 -24.12 -20.97
CA ALA A 16 -6.12 -23.95 -20.16
C ALA A 16 -6.34 -22.48 -19.77
N ALA A 17 -5.28 -21.75 -19.40
CA ALA A 17 -5.36 -20.34 -19.06
C ALA A 17 -5.93 -19.48 -20.20
N ALA A 18 -5.65 -19.82 -21.46
CA ALA A 18 -6.19 -19.11 -22.63
C ALA A 18 -7.72 -19.26 -22.83
N ARG A 19 -8.39 -20.16 -22.10
CA ARG A 19 -9.82 -20.47 -22.31
C ARG A 19 -10.76 -19.71 -21.37
N ASN A 20 -10.32 -19.33 -20.16
CA ASN A 20 -11.16 -18.58 -19.23
C ASN A 20 -10.76 -17.09 -19.22
N LEU A 21 -11.47 -16.30 -20.02
CA LEU A 21 -11.22 -14.86 -20.15
C LEU A 21 -11.92 -14.02 -19.06
N ARG A 22 -12.84 -14.62 -18.27
CA ARG A 22 -13.68 -13.86 -17.33
C ARG A 22 -12.93 -13.39 -16.08
N ASP A 23 -11.94 -14.17 -15.64
CA ASP A 23 -11.13 -13.86 -14.46
C ASP A 23 -9.93 -12.94 -14.76
N GLY A 24 -9.83 -12.42 -15.99
CA GLY A 24 -8.79 -11.48 -16.41
C GLY A 24 -7.38 -12.07 -16.21
N PRO A 25 -6.48 -11.39 -15.46
CA PRO A 25 -5.12 -11.87 -15.24
C PRO A 25 -5.02 -13.02 -14.23
N VAL A 26 -6.12 -13.37 -13.53
CA VAL A 26 -6.12 -14.46 -12.55
C VAL A 26 -6.29 -15.79 -13.27
N THR A 27 -5.21 -16.57 -13.33
CA THR A 27 -5.23 -17.92 -13.91
C THR A 27 -5.53 -18.98 -12.86
N ALA A 28 -5.88 -20.19 -13.29
CA ALA A 28 -6.13 -21.34 -12.40
C ALA A 28 -4.92 -21.73 -11.53
N GLY A 29 -3.71 -21.25 -11.87
CA GLY A 29 -2.50 -21.47 -11.08
C GLY A 29 -2.32 -20.50 -9.91
N TYR A 30 -3.17 -19.47 -9.74
CA TYR A 30 -3.11 -18.57 -8.60
C TYR A 30 -3.34 -19.33 -7.29
N GLN A 31 -2.43 -19.21 -6.32
CA GLN A 31 -2.44 -19.99 -5.08
C GLN A 31 -2.86 -19.18 -3.84
N GLY A 32 -3.00 -17.86 -3.95
CA GLY A 32 -3.37 -17.01 -2.83
C GLY A 32 -4.84 -17.18 -2.42
N ASP A 33 -5.15 -16.94 -1.15
CA ASP A 33 -6.53 -16.68 -0.75
C ASP A 33 -6.93 -15.29 -1.26
N ARG A 34 -7.54 -15.28 -2.45
CA ARG A 34 -7.91 -14.04 -3.16
C ARG A 34 -8.79 -13.13 -2.32
N ALA A 35 -9.73 -13.68 -1.54
CA ALA A 35 -10.63 -12.89 -0.72
C ALA A 35 -9.90 -12.23 0.46
N ALA A 36 -9.02 -12.98 1.13
CA ALA A 36 -8.18 -12.45 2.20
C ALA A 36 -7.22 -11.37 1.68
N VAL A 37 -6.58 -11.60 0.53
CA VAL A 37 -5.67 -10.63 -0.11
C VAL A 37 -6.41 -9.35 -0.48
N ILE A 38 -7.58 -9.44 -1.13
CA ILE A 38 -8.39 -8.27 -1.48
C ILE A 38 -8.81 -7.47 -0.25
N LYS A 39 -9.20 -8.14 0.84
CA LYS A 39 -9.56 -7.45 2.09
C LYS A 39 -8.37 -6.67 2.62
N MET A 40 -7.23 -7.32 2.75
CA MET A 40 -5.99 -6.74 3.26
C MET A 40 -5.52 -5.56 2.41
N LEU A 41 -5.61 -5.65 1.07
CA LEU A 41 -5.32 -4.53 0.17
C LEU A 41 -6.29 -3.36 0.33
N ASN A 42 -7.56 -3.62 0.66
CA ASN A 42 -8.53 -2.55 0.94
C ASN A 42 -8.28 -1.85 2.29
N ASP A 43 -7.72 -2.56 3.27
CA ASP A 43 -7.29 -1.97 4.54
C ASP A 43 -6.04 -1.09 4.32
N ALA A 44 -5.09 -1.54 3.49
CA ALA A 44 -3.94 -0.73 3.05
C ALA A 44 -4.39 0.49 2.22
N LEU A 45 -5.30 0.33 1.26
CA LEU A 45 -5.85 1.44 0.49
C LEU A 45 -6.50 2.50 1.39
N ALA A 46 -7.24 2.09 2.42
CA ALA A 46 -7.79 3.03 3.39
C ALA A 46 -6.70 3.80 4.13
N THR A 47 -5.60 3.12 4.47
CA THR A 47 -4.43 3.71 5.12
C THR A 47 -3.83 4.80 4.24
N GLU A 48 -3.55 4.49 2.98
CA GLU A 48 -2.99 5.47 2.03
C GLU A 48 -3.90 6.69 1.83
N LEU A 49 -5.21 6.46 1.69
CA LEU A 49 -6.17 7.55 1.58
C LEU A 49 -6.19 8.46 2.82
N VAL A 50 -6.01 7.91 4.02
CA VAL A 50 -5.87 8.71 5.25
C VAL A 50 -4.53 9.46 5.25
N CYS A 51 -3.43 8.83 4.83
CA CYS A 51 -2.11 9.45 4.70
C CYS A 51 -2.15 10.66 3.74
N ILE A 52 -2.75 10.52 2.56
CA ILE A 52 -2.95 11.63 1.61
C ILE A 52 -3.67 12.81 2.28
N LEU A 53 -4.76 12.52 2.99
CA LEU A 53 -5.56 13.57 3.64
C LEU A 53 -4.78 14.24 4.78
N ARG A 54 -4.00 13.48 5.55
CA ARG A 54 -3.16 13.98 6.64
C ARG A 54 -2.02 14.85 6.11
N TYR A 55 -1.27 14.37 5.12
CA TYR A 55 -0.20 15.14 4.50
C TYR A 55 -0.71 16.41 3.83
N LYS A 56 -1.84 16.35 3.09
CA LYS A 56 -2.44 17.57 2.51
C LYS A 56 -2.87 18.55 3.59
N ARG A 57 -3.48 18.08 4.68
CA ARG A 57 -3.83 18.93 5.82
C ARG A 57 -2.59 19.64 6.35
N HIS A 58 -1.52 18.90 6.66
CA HIS A 58 -0.27 19.47 7.16
C HIS A 58 0.40 20.40 6.16
N TYR A 59 0.44 20.06 4.87
CA TYR A 59 0.95 20.92 3.79
C TYR A 59 0.25 22.29 3.74
N TYR A 60 -1.08 22.30 3.87
CA TYR A 60 -1.85 23.55 3.80
C TYR A 60 -1.72 24.40 5.07
N THR A 61 -1.44 23.78 6.23
CA THR A 61 -1.42 24.50 7.51
C THR A 61 -0.06 24.68 8.16
N VAL A 62 0.98 24.02 7.66
CA VAL A 62 2.34 24.33 8.05
C VAL A 62 2.63 25.80 7.76
N SER A 63 3.09 26.49 8.80
CA SER A 63 3.31 27.94 8.79
C SER A 63 4.65 28.27 9.42
N GLY A 64 5.15 29.48 9.22
CA GLY A 64 6.50 29.90 9.62
C GLY A 64 7.43 30.09 8.43
N ARG A 65 8.30 31.10 8.50
CA ARG A 65 9.15 31.53 7.37
C ARG A 65 10.18 30.47 6.96
N ASP A 66 10.65 29.68 7.92
CA ASP A 66 11.76 28.75 7.73
C ASP A 66 11.30 27.32 7.38
N ASN A 67 9.98 27.07 7.34
CA ASN A 67 9.40 25.74 7.12
C ASN A 67 9.13 25.41 5.64
N GLY A 68 9.84 26.08 4.72
CA GLY A 68 9.66 25.88 3.28
C GLY A 68 9.98 24.46 2.82
N SER A 69 11.03 23.85 3.37
CA SER A 69 11.40 22.45 3.06
C SER A 69 10.36 21.46 3.59
N VAL A 70 9.97 21.58 4.87
CA VAL A 70 8.93 20.74 5.49
C VAL A 70 7.64 20.79 4.67
N LYS A 71 7.27 21.99 4.21
CA LYS A 71 6.10 22.16 3.35
C LYS A 71 6.24 21.45 2.00
N ALA A 72 7.40 21.53 1.36
CA ALA A 72 7.65 20.82 0.11
C ALA A 72 7.55 19.29 0.32
N GLU A 73 8.16 18.78 1.38
CA GLU A 73 8.14 17.36 1.75
C GLU A 73 6.73 16.83 1.95
N PHE A 74 5.90 17.55 2.73
CA PHE A 74 4.51 17.14 2.94
C PHE A 74 3.69 17.09 1.65
N LEU A 75 3.99 17.93 0.65
CA LEU A 75 3.31 17.85 -0.64
C LEU A 75 3.82 16.68 -1.47
N GLN A 76 5.13 16.43 -1.45
CA GLN A 76 5.75 15.32 -2.16
C GLN A 76 5.20 13.99 -1.65
N HIS A 77 5.25 13.74 -0.34
CA HIS A 77 4.70 12.51 0.24
C HIS A 77 3.20 12.39 -0.08
N ALA A 78 2.40 13.46 0.02
CA ALA A 78 0.98 13.41 -0.36
C ALA A 78 0.73 12.96 -1.81
N MET A 79 1.67 13.20 -2.72
CA MET A 79 1.60 12.76 -4.10
C MET A 79 2.04 11.29 -4.23
N GLU A 80 3.07 10.87 -3.51
CA GLU A 80 3.54 9.48 -3.47
C GLU A 80 2.49 8.55 -2.83
N GLU A 81 1.82 8.96 -1.74
CA GLU A 81 0.70 8.21 -1.17
C GLU A 81 -0.47 8.06 -2.15
N GLN A 82 -0.67 9.04 -3.03
CA GLN A 82 -1.67 8.93 -4.09
C GLN A 82 -1.27 7.85 -5.10
N GLU A 83 0.02 7.76 -5.46
CA GLU A 83 0.51 6.68 -6.32
C GLU A 83 0.37 5.31 -5.65
N HIS A 84 0.63 5.22 -4.34
CA HIS A 84 0.42 4.01 -3.55
C HIS A 84 -1.04 3.55 -3.58
N ALA A 85 -1.97 4.47 -3.29
CA ALA A 85 -3.40 4.21 -3.35
C ALA A 85 -3.84 3.75 -4.75
N ASP A 86 -3.32 4.37 -5.82
CA ASP A 86 -3.65 4.01 -7.19
C ASP A 86 -3.15 2.59 -7.54
N TRP A 87 -1.92 2.23 -7.15
CA TRP A 87 -1.41 0.87 -7.36
C TRP A 87 -2.19 -0.19 -6.59
N LEU A 88 -2.59 0.10 -5.34
CA LEU A 88 -3.40 -0.80 -4.54
C LEU A 88 -4.79 -1.01 -5.16
N ALA A 89 -5.45 0.07 -5.58
CA ALA A 89 -6.75 0.01 -6.23
C ALA A 89 -6.71 -0.79 -7.53
N GLU A 90 -5.71 -0.55 -8.37
CA GLU A 90 -5.48 -1.31 -9.60
C GLU A 90 -5.24 -2.79 -9.29
N ARG A 91 -4.44 -3.11 -8.26
CA ARG A 91 -4.18 -4.49 -7.87
C ARG A 91 -5.44 -5.20 -7.37
N ILE A 92 -6.30 -4.51 -6.62
CA ILE A 92 -7.59 -5.04 -6.17
C ILE A 92 -8.47 -5.41 -7.38
N ILE A 93 -8.55 -4.54 -8.40
CA ILE A 93 -9.31 -4.81 -9.63
C ILE A 93 -8.72 -6.00 -10.40
N GLN A 94 -7.40 -6.09 -10.52
CA GLN A 94 -6.73 -7.23 -11.17
C GLN A 94 -7.03 -8.57 -10.49
N LEU A 95 -7.28 -8.56 -9.18
CA LEU A 95 -7.71 -9.73 -8.41
C LEU A 95 -9.23 -9.95 -8.47
N ASN A 96 -9.94 -9.22 -9.32
CA ASN A 96 -11.41 -9.21 -9.45
C ASN A 96 -12.14 -8.78 -8.17
N GLY A 97 -11.48 -7.96 -7.34
CA GLY A 97 -12.07 -7.28 -6.19
C GLY A 97 -12.73 -5.95 -6.55
N GLN A 98 -13.17 -5.21 -5.54
CA GLN A 98 -13.65 -3.84 -5.68
C GLN A 98 -12.89 -2.96 -4.68
N PRO A 99 -12.21 -1.89 -5.13
CA PRO A 99 -11.51 -0.99 -4.23
C PRO A 99 -12.52 -0.08 -3.51
N ASP A 100 -12.43 -0.03 -2.19
CA ASP A 100 -13.34 0.73 -1.32
C ASP A 100 -12.79 2.12 -0.98
N PHE A 101 -13.27 3.11 -1.73
CA PHE A 101 -13.00 4.54 -1.52
C PHE A 101 -14.04 5.23 -0.61
N ASN A 102 -14.93 4.49 0.05
CA ASN A 102 -15.99 5.10 0.84
C ASN A 102 -15.41 5.85 2.06
N PRO A 103 -15.58 7.19 2.13
CA PRO A 103 -15.02 7.98 3.23
C PRO A 103 -15.67 7.66 4.58
N ALA A 104 -16.90 7.12 4.59
CA ALA A 104 -17.62 6.84 5.83
C ALA A 104 -17.01 5.69 6.65
N THR A 105 -16.26 4.79 6.01
CA THR A 105 -15.64 3.62 6.65
C THR A 105 -14.11 3.71 6.72
N LEU A 106 -13.54 4.82 6.25
CA LEU A 106 -12.11 4.92 5.97
C LEU A 106 -11.24 4.73 7.22
N LEU A 107 -11.52 5.49 8.29
CA LEU A 107 -10.77 5.40 9.55
C LEU A 107 -10.95 4.05 10.27
N ALA A 108 -12.05 3.35 10.03
CA ALA A 108 -12.27 2.04 10.64
C ALA A 108 -11.43 0.93 9.98
N ARG A 109 -10.96 1.16 8.75
CA ARG A 109 -10.13 0.22 7.98
C ARG A 109 -8.65 0.60 7.98
N SER A 110 -8.36 1.90 8.06
CA SER A 110 -6.99 2.42 8.09
C SER A 110 -6.23 1.90 9.31
N HIS A 111 -4.96 1.55 9.10
CA HIS A 111 -4.03 1.25 10.19
C HIS A 111 -3.44 2.53 10.80
N ALA A 112 -3.37 3.61 10.04
CA ALA A 112 -2.88 4.91 10.49
C ALA A 112 -4.01 5.85 10.87
N GLU A 113 -3.74 6.76 11.80
CA GLU A 113 -4.69 7.77 12.23
C GLU A 113 -4.66 9.01 11.32
N TYR A 114 -5.78 9.72 11.28
CA TYR A 114 -5.80 11.10 10.82
C TYR A 114 -5.20 12.00 11.90
N ASP A 115 -4.47 13.03 11.50
CA ASP A 115 -3.93 14.03 12.42
C ASP A 115 -4.23 15.44 11.90
N ALA A 116 -4.44 16.36 12.84
CA ALA A 116 -4.75 17.75 12.55
C ALA A 116 -3.94 18.71 13.42
N SER A 117 -2.76 18.29 13.88
CA SER A 117 -1.86 19.09 14.71
C SER A 117 -1.54 20.44 14.04
N ASP A 118 -1.37 21.48 14.85
CA ASP A 118 -1.13 22.84 14.36
C ASP A 118 0.36 23.25 14.44
N ASP A 119 1.14 22.67 15.34
CA ASP A 119 2.57 22.94 15.43
C ASP A 119 3.40 22.00 14.54
N VAL A 120 4.45 22.54 13.93
CA VAL A 120 5.24 21.85 12.90
C VAL A 120 5.93 20.60 13.44
N GLN A 121 6.39 20.61 14.68
CA GLN A 121 7.06 19.46 15.30
C GLN A 121 6.07 18.31 15.51
N SER A 122 4.86 18.60 15.97
CA SER A 122 3.80 17.60 16.08
C SER A 122 3.35 17.07 14.71
N MET A 123 3.26 17.92 13.67
CA MET A 123 2.95 17.46 12.31
C MET A 123 3.98 16.43 11.80
N ILE A 124 5.27 16.76 11.91
CA ILE A 124 6.36 15.86 11.48
C ILE A 124 6.32 14.57 12.29
N LYS A 125 6.14 14.66 13.61
CA LYS A 125 6.05 13.48 14.47
C LYS A 125 4.84 12.60 14.14
N ALA A 126 3.68 13.19 13.86
CA ALA A 126 2.48 12.45 13.49
C ALA A 126 2.68 11.70 12.16
N ASN A 127 3.30 12.33 11.17
CA ASN A 127 3.66 11.69 9.91
C ASN A 127 4.68 10.57 10.12
N LEU A 128 5.76 10.79 10.87
CA LEU A 128 6.73 9.74 11.19
C LEU A 128 6.08 8.52 11.89
N ILE A 129 5.15 8.75 12.81
CA ILE A 129 4.42 7.66 13.48
C ILE A 129 3.61 6.87 12.45
N ALA A 130 2.91 7.57 11.55
CA ALA A 130 2.12 6.92 10.52
C ALA A 130 2.98 6.10 9.55
N GLU A 131 4.14 6.60 9.13
CA GLU A 131 5.01 5.84 8.22
C GLU A 131 5.53 4.57 8.88
N ARG A 132 5.88 4.64 10.17
CA ARG A 132 6.28 3.44 10.92
C ARG A 132 5.15 2.41 11.03
N VAL A 133 3.90 2.87 11.13
CA VAL A 133 2.72 2.00 11.13
C VAL A 133 2.49 1.40 9.74
N ALA A 134 2.65 2.18 8.66
CA ALA A 134 2.54 1.71 7.28
C ALA A 134 3.61 0.65 6.98
N ILE A 135 4.89 0.92 7.28
CA ILE A 135 6.02 -0.01 7.13
C ILE A 135 5.71 -1.35 7.81
N GLU A 136 5.30 -1.31 9.08
CA GLU A 136 5.01 -2.53 9.83
C GLU A 136 3.80 -3.28 9.27
N SER A 137 2.77 -2.55 8.82
CA SER A 137 1.61 -3.14 8.15
C SER A 137 2.04 -3.86 6.88
N TYR A 138 2.81 -3.20 6.00
CA TYR A 138 3.30 -3.81 4.77
C TYR A 138 4.20 -5.01 5.01
N ARG A 139 5.11 -4.94 5.99
CA ARG A 139 5.94 -6.08 6.40
C ARG A 139 5.09 -7.30 6.77
N GLN A 140 4.06 -7.11 7.60
CA GLN A 140 3.15 -8.20 7.99
C GLN A 140 2.35 -8.74 6.79
N MET A 141 1.86 -7.87 5.91
CA MET A 141 1.14 -8.27 4.70
C MET A 141 2.04 -9.09 3.76
N ILE A 142 3.30 -8.69 3.58
CA ILE A 142 4.32 -9.40 2.78
C ILE A 142 4.56 -10.81 3.33
N GLU A 143 4.65 -10.94 4.65
CA GLU A 143 4.80 -12.25 5.32
C GLU A 143 3.57 -13.12 5.15
N GLN A 144 2.38 -12.54 5.32
CA GLN A 144 1.11 -13.26 5.16
C GLN A 144 0.90 -13.77 3.72
N ILE A 145 1.28 -12.99 2.71
CA ILE A 145 1.19 -13.39 1.30
C ILE A 145 2.18 -14.53 0.98
N GLY A 146 3.38 -14.48 1.56
CA GLY A 146 4.42 -15.46 1.28
C GLY A 146 4.69 -15.64 -0.22
N ALA A 147 4.71 -16.88 -0.70
CA ALA A 147 4.99 -17.20 -2.10
C ALA A 147 3.73 -17.34 -2.99
N THR A 148 2.52 -17.23 -2.41
CA THR A 148 1.28 -17.61 -3.12
C THR A 148 0.76 -16.52 -4.08
N ASP A 149 1.18 -15.27 -3.87
CA ASP A 149 0.87 -14.13 -4.75
C ASP A 149 2.11 -13.23 -4.94
N PRO A 150 3.05 -13.63 -5.82
CA PRO A 150 4.33 -12.93 -5.96
C PRO A 150 4.18 -11.49 -6.50
N THR A 151 3.16 -11.21 -7.29
CA THR A 151 2.91 -9.87 -7.85
C THR A 151 2.42 -8.92 -6.76
N THR A 152 1.46 -9.33 -5.93
CA THR A 152 1.03 -8.50 -4.79
C THR A 152 2.19 -8.32 -3.81
N ARG A 153 2.93 -9.38 -3.48
CA ARG A 153 4.11 -9.27 -2.63
C ARG A 153 5.14 -8.26 -3.16
N HIS A 154 5.43 -8.28 -4.45
CA HIS A 154 6.36 -7.33 -5.06
C HIS A 154 5.86 -5.88 -4.98
N LEU A 155 4.56 -5.66 -5.22
CA LEU A 155 3.94 -4.34 -5.07
C LEU A 155 4.10 -3.82 -3.63
N LEU A 156 3.78 -4.64 -2.63
CA LEU A 156 3.88 -4.21 -1.23
C LEU A 156 5.33 -3.93 -0.81
N ILE A 157 6.30 -4.69 -1.31
CA ILE A 157 7.73 -4.38 -1.10
C ILE A 157 8.09 -3.02 -1.69
N LYS A 158 7.58 -2.71 -2.89
CA LYS A 158 7.83 -1.43 -3.55
C LYS A 158 7.28 -0.28 -2.71
N ILE A 159 6.03 -0.37 -2.25
CA ILE A 159 5.40 0.66 -1.43
C ILE A 159 6.17 0.82 -0.11
N MET A 160 6.42 -0.29 0.59
CA MET A 160 7.16 -0.29 1.86
C MET A 160 8.53 0.38 1.76
N ALA A 161 9.25 0.21 0.64
CA ALA A 161 10.54 0.86 0.43
C ALA A 161 10.44 2.39 0.33
N VAL A 162 9.33 2.90 -0.24
CA VAL A 162 9.04 4.34 -0.28
C VAL A 162 8.65 4.83 1.11
N GLU A 163 7.85 4.06 1.87
CA GLU A 163 7.54 4.44 3.26
C GLU A 163 8.77 4.49 4.18
N GLU A 164 9.75 3.61 3.95
CA GLU A 164 11.03 3.65 4.65
C GLU A 164 11.82 4.93 4.34
N GLU A 165 11.75 5.43 3.10
CA GLU A 165 12.30 6.73 2.69
C GLU A 165 11.54 7.88 3.38
N HIS A 166 10.20 7.89 3.30
CA HIS A 166 9.37 8.89 3.98
C HIS A 166 9.67 8.98 5.48
N ALA A 167 9.84 7.83 6.15
CA ALA A 167 10.18 7.76 7.57
C ALA A 167 11.58 8.31 7.87
N ASP A 168 12.55 8.12 6.97
CA ASP A 168 13.90 8.68 7.07
C ASP A 168 13.85 10.21 6.98
N ASP A 169 13.12 10.73 5.98
CA ASP A 169 12.95 12.17 5.77
C ASP A 169 12.26 12.84 6.95
N MET A 170 11.18 12.25 7.46
CA MET A 170 10.49 12.79 8.64
C MET A 170 11.37 12.75 9.90
N ARG A 171 12.21 11.71 10.06
CA ARG A 171 13.18 11.66 11.15
C ARG A 171 14.21 12.79 11.01
N ASP A 172 14.75 13.00 9.83
CA ASP A 172 15.77 14.02 9.58
C ASP A 172 15.24 15.44 9.82
N LEU A 173 13.94 15.67 9.54
CA LEU A 173 13.26 16.93 9.86
C LEU A 173 13.01 17.16 11.37
N LEU A 174 13.03 16.11 12.21
CA LEU A 174 12.92 16.25 13.67
C LEU A 174 14.25 16.63 14.35
N GLY A 175 15.39 16.30 13.72
CA GLY A 175 16.73 16.53 14.25
C GLY A 175 17.30 15.37 15.07
#